data_AF-A0A9E2M5A3-F1
#
_entry.id   AF-A0A9E2M5A3-F1
#
_cell.length_a   1.000
_cell.length_b   1.000
_cell.length_c   1.000
_cell.angle_alpha   90.00
_cell.angle_beta   90.00
_cell.angle_gamma   90.00
#
_symmetry.space_group_name_H-M   'P 1'
#
loop_
_entity.id
_entity.type
_entity.pdbx_description
1 polymer ?
#
loop_
_entity_poly.entity_id
_entity_poly.type
_entity_poly.pdbx_seq_one_letter_code
_entity_poly.pdbx_strand_id
1 'polypeptide(L)' 'MLKQPTLEKLESLKLTGMLKAYNEQMEMPDCESLGFDERFGLLLDREACERDNRRLTYRL' A
#
# COMPACT_ATOMS: atom_id res chain seq x y z
N MET A 1 -8.48 14.52 -0.65
CA MET A 1 -8.71 13.56 -1.75
C MET A 1 -9.87 12.66 -1.41
N LEU A 2 -10.66 12.23 -2.40
CA LEU A 2 -11.73 11.25 -2.19
C LEU A 2 -11.08 9.87 -1.94
N LYS A 3 -11.24 9.32 -0.72
CA LYS A 3 -10.58 8.06 -0.31
C LYS A 3 -11.14 6.84 -1.04
N GLN A 4 -12.45 6.81 -1.28
CA GLN A 4 -13.13 5.66 -1.90
C GLN A 4 -12.67 5.38 -3.35
N PRO A 5 -12.61 6.36 -4.26
CA PRO A 5 -12.10 6.13 -5.62
C PRO A 5 -10.64 5.65 -5.65
N THR A 6 -9.81 6.09 -4.70
CA THR A 6 -8.41 5.66 -4.61
C THR A 6 -8.32 4.18 -4.22
N LEU A 7 -9.08 3.73 -3.22
CA LEU A 7 -9.12 2.33 -2.80
C LEU A 7 -9.59 1.42 -3.94
N GLU A 8 -10.69 1.78 -4.60
CA GLU A 8 -11.21 1.04 -5.76
C GLU A 8 -10.18 0.99 -6.91
N LYS A 9 -9.44 2.08 -7.12
CA LYS A 9 -8.39 2.12 -8.15
C LYS A 9 -7.22 1.20 -7.79
N LEU A 10 -6.79 1.19 -6.52
CA LEU A 10 -5.73 0.29 -6.06
C LEU A 10 -6.14 -1.18 -6.18
N GLU A 11 -7.39 -1.49 -5.85
CA GLU A 11 -7.95 -2.84 -6.00
C GLU A 11 -8.02 -3.27 -7.48
N SER A 12 -8.56 -2.42 -8.36
CA SER A 12 -8.65 -2.73 -9.80
C SER A 12 -7.29 -2.90 -10.49
N LEU A 13 -6.26 -2.20 -10.01
CA LEU A 13 -4.88 -2.33 -10.49
C LEU A 13 -4.13 -3.51 -9.84
N LYS A 14 -4.76 -4.26 -8.94
CA LYS A 14 -4.17 -5.37 -8.17
C LYS A 14 -2.95 -4.93 -7.34
N LEU A 15 -2.90 -3.66 -6.93
CA LEU A 15 -1.88 -3.09 -6.04
C LEU A 15 -2.23 -3.39 -4.58
N THR A 16 -2.33 -4.69 -4.26
CA THR A 16 -2.88 -5.16 -2.99
C THR A 16 -2.02 -4.83 -1.77
N GLY A 17 -0.70 -4.78 -1.92
CA GLY A 17 0.19 -4.37 -0.83
C GLY A 17 0.03 -2.87 -0.59
N MET A 18 -0.04 -2.08 -1.66
CA MET A 18 -0.31 -0.65 -1.59
C MET A 18 -1.68 -0.35 -0.96
N LEU A 19 -2.72 -1.12 -1.32
CA LEU A 19 -4.06 -1.02 -0.76
C LEU A 19 -4.07 -1.24 0.77
N LYS A 20 -3.40 -2.29 1.24
CA LYS A 20 -3.27 -2.60 2.67
C LYS A 20 -2.55 -1.47 3.42
N ALA A 21 -1.37 -1.06 2.93
CA ALA A 21 -0.61 0.01 3.57
C ALA A 21 -1.35 1.35 3.57
N TYR A 22 -2.12 1.64 2.51
CA TYR A 22 -2.92 2.87 2.48
C TYR A 22 -4.04 2.85 3.54
N ASN A 23 -4.72 1.72 3.75
CA ASN A 23 -5.68 1.58 4.85
C ASN A 23 -4.99 1.71 6.22
N GLU A 24 -3.85 1.06 6.41
CA GLU A 24 -3.06 1.14 7.66
C GLU A 24 -2.65 2.60 7.97
N GLN A 25 -2.15 3.34 6.97
CA GLN A 25 -1.80 4.76 7.15
C GLN A 25 -3.00 5.64 7.52
N MET A 26 -4.22 5.27 7.12
CA MET A 26 -5.44 5.99 7.51
C MET A 26 -5.87 5.72 8.95
N GLU A 27 -5.47 4.58 9.51
CA GLU A 27 -5.78 4.18 10.89
C GLU A 27 -4.66 4.57 11.87
N MET A 28 -3.50 5.01 11.36
CA MET A 28 -2.32 5.38 12.16
C MET A 28 -2.13 6.91 12.21
N PRO A 29 -2.45 7.58 13.33
CA PRO A 29 -2.25 9.01 13.50
C PRO A 29 -0.79 9.45 13.30
N ASP A 30 0.16 8.60 13.67
CA ASP A 30 1.60 8.88 13.54
C ASP A 30 2.04 9.02 12.07
N CYS A 31 1.30 8.42 11.12
CA CYS A 31 1.60 8.59 9.70
C CYS A 31 1.35 10.02 9.20
N GLU A 32 0.53 10.81 9.91
CA GLU A 32 0.32 12.23 9.58
C GLU A 32 1.57 13.07 9.86
N SER A 33 2.45 12.62 10.77
CA SER A 33 3.71 13.30 11.09
C SER A 33 4.78 13.15 9.97
N LEU A 34 4.62 12.15 9.10
CA LEU A 34 5.52 11.89 7.99
C LEU A 34 5.24 12.83 6.80
N GLY A 35 6.27 13.08 6.00
CA GLY A 35 6.12 13.74 4.70
C GLY A 35 5.32 12.90 3.71
N PHE A 36 4.87 13.54 2.62
CA PHE A 36 4.19 12.82 1.53
C PHE A 36 5.09 11.74 0.92
N ASP A 37 6.34 12.08 0.60
CA ASP A 37 7.27 11.15 -0.05
C ASP A 37 7.62 9.96 0.84
N GLU A 38 7.72 10.18 2.16
CA GLU A 38 7.96 9.11 3.13
C GLU A 38 6.78 8.15 3.20
N ARG A 39 5.54 8.68 3.34
CA ARG A 39 4.33 7.86 3.28
C ARG A 39 4.23 7.11 1.96
N PHE A 40 4.53 7.77 0.85
CA PHE A 40 4.48 7.16 -0.47
C PHE A 40 5.53 6.05 -0.64
N GLY A 41 6.74 6.24 -0.10
CA GLY A 41 7.78 5.21 -0.03
C GLY A 41 7.28 3.96 0.69
N LEU A 42 6.67 4.11 1.88
CA LEU A 42 6.11 2.99 2.65
C LEU A 42 5.02 2.22 1.87
N LEU A 43 4.19 2.93 1.09
CA LEU A 43 3.19 2.31 0.22
C LEU A 43 3.84 1.46 -0.89
N LEU A 44 4.92 1.96 -1.51
CA LEU A 44 5.65 1.25 -2.55
C LEU A 44 6.39 0.03 -2.01
N ASP A 45 7.06 0.17 -0.86
CA ASP A 45 7.79 -0.92 -0.21
C ASP A 45 6.86 -2.07 0.15
N ARG A 46 5.66 -1.76 0.67
CA ARG A 46 4.64 -2.78 0.96
C ARG A 46 4.22 -3.53 -0.30
N GLU A 47 3.98 -2.82 -1.40
CA GLU A 47 3.61 -3.43 -2.68
C GLU A 47 4.73 -4.31 -3.24
N ALA A 48 5.98 -3.85 -3.19
CA ALA A 48 7.13 -4.63 -3.64
C ALA A 48 7.28 -5.92 -2.83
N CYS A 49 7.22 -5.83 -1.49
CA CYS A 49 7.27 -6.98 -0.59
C CYS A 49 6.14 -7.98 -0.86
N GLU A 50 4.90 -7.50 -1.03
CA GLU A 50 3.76 -8.39 -1.34
C GLU A 50 3.95 -9.13 -2.68
N ARG A 51 4.50 -8.47 -3.70
CA ARG A 51 4.80 -9.09 -5.00
C ARG A 51 5.91 -10.14 -4.89
N ASP A 52 6.96 -9.84 -4.14
CA ASP A 52 8.06 -10.77 -3.95
C ASP A 52 7.63 -11.99 -3.13
N ASN A 53 6.83 -11.80 -2.08
CA ASN A 53 6.23 -12.90 -1.32
C ASN A 53 5.37 -13.79 -2.22
N ARG A 54 4.50 -13.21 -3.06
CA ARG A 54 3.72 -13.99 -4.03
C ARG A 54 4.60 -14.80 -4.97
N ARG A 55 5.67 -14.20 -5.50
CA ARG A 55 6.63 -14.89 -6.39
C ARG A 55 7.32 -16.06 -5.68
N LEU A 56 7.66 -15.92 -4.40
CA LEU A 56 8.24 -16.99 -3.60
C LEU A 56 7.23 -18.10 -3.33
N THR A 57 5.98 -17.78 -3.00
CA THR A 57 4.91 -18.77 -2.81
C THR A 57 4.66 -19.61 -4.07
N TYR A 58 4.75 -19.03 -5.27
CA TYR A 58 4.60 -19.79 -6.52
C TYR A 58 5.79 -20.69 -6.87
N ARG A 59 6.92 -20.56 -6.17
CA ARG A 59 8.14 -21.35 -6.41
C ARG A 59 8.34 -22.50 -5.41
N LEU A 60 7.46 -22.62 -4.41
CA LEU A 60 7.44 -23.68 -3.40
C LEU A 60 6.32 -24.68 -3.71
#